data_AF-A0A963YY37-F1
#
_entry.id   AF-A0A963YY37-F1
#
_cell.length_a   1.000
_cell.length_b   1.000
_cell.length_c   1.000
_cell.angle_alpha   90.00
_cell.angle_beta   90.00
_cell.angle_gamma   90.00
#
_symmetry.space_group_name_H-M   'P 1'
#
loop_
_entity.id
_entity.type
_entity.pdbx_description
1 polymer ?
#
loop_
_entity_poly.entity_id
_entity_poly.type
_entity_poly.pdbx_seq_one_letter_code
_entity_poly.pdbx_strand_id
1 'polypeptide(L)'
;MASLRSTVRQFLHQTGLRPIPTPKPPVYVRPVPYAAPRPDGNPVSFDELAEYMDPAQLPPLDRPGVDLPSLTPEQRSWWQDGAVELKGFLPDDLVDAYVAERSKLDHLGWLQPTPYLHVPSLRDLAMYPPLMAVMESLISEPLMLHLALTGWISTARAWHQDDYLNPPHVASWYTAVWIALDDIHPDSGPFEYLPGSHRWPLLRRDVVMTHLTDEELQRKEKLTGHNSWERYAERFVTPAVDRKVAESGLPIRQFLGKKGDVLIWHGALMHRGSVANVPLMPRKSLITHYSGINHRPDMAKRKQHEGGGTYALFDHPFG
;
A
#
# COMPACT_ATOMS: atom_id res chain seq x y z
N MET A 1 -0.55 -31.62 33.08
CA MET A 1 -0.74 -31.60 31.61
C MET A 1 -0.58 -32.96 30.90
N ALA A 2 0.05 -33.98 31.50
CA ALA A 2 0.18 -35.32 30.88
C ALA A 2 -1.11 -36.18 30.94
N SER A 3 -2.05 -35.88 31.84
CA SER A 3 -3.27 -36.68 32.04
C SER A 3 -4.45 -36.32 31.10
N LEU A 4 -4.44 -35.16 30.44
CA LEU A 4 -5.49 -34.79 29.48
C LEU A 4 -5.26 -35.40 28.07
N ARG A 5 -4.01 -35.72 27.73
CA ARG A 5 -3.63 -36.24 26.41
C ARG A 5 -3.96 -37.73 26.24
N SER A 6 -4.02 -38.51 27.32
CA SER A 6 -4.40 -39.93 27.25
C SER A 6 -5.90 -40.10 27.03
N THR A 7 -6.73 -39.28 27.66
CA THR A 7 -8.20 -39.34 27.56
C THR A 7 -8.72 -39.03 26.15
N VAL A 8 -8.09 -38.08 25.45
CA VAL A 8 -8.47 -37.71 24.06
C VAL A 8 -8.09 -38.79 23.04
N ARG A 9 -6.96 -39.48 23.24
CA ARG A 9 -6.55 -40.60 22.35
C ARG A 9 -7.46 -41.82 22.49
N GLN A 10 -7.97 -42.10 23.68
CA GLN A 10 -8.86 -43.23 23.92
C GLN A 10 -10.26 -42.99 23.32
N PHE A 11 -10.72 -41.73 23.29
CA PHE A 11 -12.00 -41.33 22.67
C PHE A 11 -11.99 -41.43 21.13
N LEU A 12 -10.90 -41.01 20.48
CA LEU A 12 -10.78 -41.05 19.00
C LEU A 12 -10.70 -42.48 18.44
N HIS A 13 -10.24 -43.45 19.22
CA HIS A 13 -10.08 -44.83 18.77
C HIS A 13 -11.39 -45.64 18.81
N GLN A 14 -12.38 -45.20 19.60
CA GLN A 14 -13.70 -45.86 19.73
C GLN A 14 -14.73 -45.35 18.73
N THR A 15 -14.58 -44.13 18.19
CA THR A 15 -15.57 -43.50 17.30
C THR A 15 -15.24 -43.60 15.80
N GLY A 16 -14.08 -44.12 15.42
CA GLY A 16 -13.63 -44.19 14.02
C GLY A 16 -13.40 -42.83 13.36
N LEU A 17 -13.45 -41.73 14.12
CA LEU A 17 -13.24 -40.37 13.62
C LEU A 17 -11.75 -40.11 13.46
N ARG A 18 -11.30 -39.92 12.21
CA ARG A 18 -9.95 -39.44 11.92
C ARG A 18 -9.84 -37.98 12.36
N PRO A 19 -8.74 -37.56 13.02
CA PRO A 19 -8.52 -36.15 13.30
C PRO A 19 -8.52 -35.37 11.99
N ILE A 20 -9.34 -34.32 11.93
CA ILE A 20 -9.37 -33.37 10.81
C ILE A 20 -7.95 -32.80 10.70
N PRO A 21 -7.29 -32.88 9.52
CA PRO A 21 -5.97 -32.32 9.35
C PRO A 21 -6.05 -30.83 9.71
N THR A 22 -5.21 -30.41 10.65
CA THR A 22 -4.98 -28.98 10.92
C THR A 22 -4.68 -28.31 9.59
N PRO A 23 -5.44 -27.28 9.17
CA PRO A 23 -5.13 -26.55 7.95
C PRO A 23 -3.69 -26.05 8.06
N LYS A 24 -2.88 -26.35 7.04
CA LYS A 24 -1.55 -25.74 6.94
C LYS A 24 -1.76 -24.23 6.95
N PRO A 25 -0.98 -23.46 7.73
CA PRO A 25 -1.02 -22.01 7.62
C PRO A 25 -0.84 -21.62 6.14
N PRO A 26 -1.49 -20.55 5.67
CA PRO A 26 -1.27 -20.05 4.32
C PRO A 26 0.24 -19.88 4.10
N VAL A 27 0.68 -20.16 2.87
CA VAL A 27 2.08 -19.95 2.46
C VAL A 27 2.33 -18.45 2.49
N TYR A 28 2.62 -17.91 3.68
CA TYR A 28 3.37 -16.69 3.79
C TYR A 28 4.67 -16.98 3.04
N VAL A 29 4.93 -16.17 2.02
CA VAL A 29 6.23 -16.09 1.35
C VAL A 29 7.28 -16.19 2.46
N ARG A 30 8.08 -17.27 2.45
CA ARG A 30 9.18 -17.40 3.41
C ARG A 30 9.99 -16.10 3.30
N PRO A 31 10.35 -15.45 4.42
CA PRO A 31 11.32 -14.38 4.40
C PRO A 31 12.51 -14.89 3.60
N VAL A 32 12.88 -14.16 2.54
CA VAL A 32 14.17 -14.42 1.89
C VAL A 32 15.19 -14.25 3.01
N PRO A 33 16.02 -15.26 3.33
CA PRO A 33 16.99 -15.11 4.39
C PRO A 33 17.82 -13.85 4.11
N TYR A 34 17.99 -13.00 5.12
CA TYR A 34 18.86 -11.83 5.05
C TYR A 34 20.18 -12.25 4.38
N ALA A 35 20.54 -11.60 3.27
CA ALA A 35 21.77 -11.95 2.56
C ALA A 35 22.99 -11.75 3.47
N ALA A 36 24.09 -12.40 3.09
CA ALA A 36 25.38 -12.24 3.74
C ALA A 36 25.72 -10.73 3.88
N PRO A 37 26.33 -10.31 5.00
CA PRO A 37 26.72 -8.93 5.22
C PRO A 37 27.60 -8.41 4.07
N ARG A 38 27.57 -7.09 3.85
CA ARG A 38 28.53 -6.42 2.95
C ARG A 38 29.98 -6.80 3.32
N PRO A 39 30.94 -6.67 2.39
CA PRO A 39 32.37 -6.94 2.66
C PRO A 39 32.93 -6.13 3.84
N ASP A 40 32.37 -4.96 4.13
CA ASP A 40 32.72 -4.09 5.25
C ASP A 40 31.96 -4.41 6.55
N GLY A 41 31.03 -5.37 6.52
CA GLY A 41 30.21 -5.80 7.65
C GLY A 41 29.09 -4.84 8.06
N ASN A 42 28.98 -3.65 7.46
CA ASN A 42 28.00 -2.65 7.85
C ASN A 42 26.65 -2.87 7.15
N PRO A 43 25.52 -2.74 7.87
CA PRO A 43 24.21 -2.81 7.25
C PRO A 43 23.94 -1.54 6.44
N VAL A 44 23.26 -1.68 5.30
CA VAL A 44 22.79 -0.56 4.46
C VAL A 44 21.93 0.38 5.31
N SER A 45 22.22 1.68 5.32
CA SER A 45 21.45 2.70 6.04
C SER A 45 20.33 3.29 5.18
N PHE A 46 19.35 3.96 5.81
CA PHE A 46 18.27 4.63 5.09
C PHE A 46 18.79 5.77 4.21
N ASP A 47 19.75 6.54 4.73
CA ASP A 47 20.32 7.70 4.03
C ASP A 47 21.19 7.28 2.82
N GLU A 48 21.65 6.03 2.74
CA GLU A 48 22.29 5.47 1.55
C GLU A 48 21.30 5.08 0.45
N LEU A 49 20.02 4.92 0.79
CA LEU A 49 18.96 4.47 -0.12
C LEU A 49 18.04 5.62 -0.57
N ALA A 50 18.21 6.80 0.02
CA ALA A 50 17.28 7.89 -0.06
C ALA A 50 17.97 9.22 -0.34
N GLU A 51 17.24 10.13 -1.00
CA GLU A 51 17.78 11.42 -1.44
C GLU A 51 16.79 12.55 -1.13
N TYR A 52 17.31 13.76 -0.91
CA TYR A 52 16.47 14.97 -0.92
C TYR A 52 16.32 15.44 -2.36
N MET A 53 15.07 15.52 -2.83
CA MET A 53 14.75 15.99 -4.18
C MET A 53 14.96 17.50 -4.29
N ASP A 54 15.29 17.96 -5.50
CA ASP A 54 15.21 19.39 -5.83
C ASP A 54 13.76 19.85 -5.65
N PRO A 55 13.47 20.87 -4.83
CA PRO A 55 12.11 21.39 -4.67
C PRO A 55 11.40 21.74 -5.97
N ALA A 56 12.12 22.10 -7.04
CA ALA A 56 11.53 22.39 -8.34
C ALA A 56 10.83 21.16 -8.97
N GLN A 57 11.24 19.95 -8.57
CA GLN A 57 10.71 18.68 -9.07
C GLN A 57 9.50 18.18 -8.27
N LEU A 58 9.22 18.75 -7.10
CA LEU A 58 8.16 18.28 -6.20
C LEU A 58 6.82 18.95 -6.50
N PRO A 59 5.67 18.36 -6.10
CA PRO A 59 4.38 19.03 -6.09
C PRO A 59 4.40 20.31 -5.25
N PRO A 60 3.58 21.34 -5.57
CA PRO A 60 3.66 22.66 -4.91
C PRO A 60 3.56 22.64 -3.38
N LEU A 61 2.73 21.77 -2.80
CA LEU A 61 2.58 21.67 -1.34
C LEU A 61 3.81 21.04 -0.66
N ASP A 62 4.66 20.34 -1.41
CA ASP A 62 5.85 19.68 -0.84
C ASP A 62 7.10 20.57 -0.95
N ARG A 63 6.97 21.77 -1.54
CA ARG A 63 8.05 22.74 -1.70
C ARG A 63 8.22 23.62 -0.45
N PRO A 64 9.41 24.20 -0.24
CA PRO A 64 9.58 25.28 0.73
C PRO A 64 8.72 26.51 0.39
N GLY A 65 8.35 27.29 1.40
CA GLY A 65 7.69 28.59 1.21
C GLY A 65 6.18 28.55 0.95
N VAL A 66 5.51 27.43 1.25
CA VAL A 66 4.05 27.33 1.19
C VAL A 66 3.39 28.36 2.13
N ASP A 67 2.42 29.11 1.61
CA ASP A 67 1.64 30.10 2.37
C ASP A 67 0.63 29.39 3.30
N LEU A 68 1.07 29.06 4.51
CA LEU A 68 0.29 28.26 5.46
C LEU A 68 -1.11 28.83 5.79
N PRO A 69 -1.33 30.16 5.91
CA PRO A 69 -2.66 30.72 6.15
C PRO A 69 -3.69 30.47 5.04
N SER A 70 -3.27 30.32 3.78
CA SER A 70 -4.20 30.10 2.66
C SER A 70 -4.59 28.64 2.42
N LEU A 71 -3.91 27.70 3.09
CA LEU A 71 -4.21 26.27 2.96
C LEU A 71 -5.59 25.92 3.52
N THR A 72 -6.35 25.11 2.77
CA THR A 72 -7.55 24.43 3.29
C THR A 72 -7.19 23.47 4.44
N PRO A 73 -8.15 23.00 5.25
CA PRO A 73 -7.90 22.00 6.27
C PRO A 73 -7.20 20.74 5.73
N GLU A 74 -7.62 20.25 4.56
CA GLU A 74 -7.07 19.06 3.90
C GLU A 74 -5.63 19.32 3.45
N GLN A 75 -5.36 20.46 2.79
CA GLN A 75 -4.01 20.83 2.38
C GLN A 75 -3.08 21.03 3.58
N ARG A 76 -3.59 21.57 4.68
CA ARG A 76 -2.83 21.71 5.93
C ARG A 76 -2.48 20.34 6.52
N SER A 77 -3.44 19.41 6.57
CA SER A 77 -3.21 18.04 7.03
C SER A 77 -2.18 17.32 6.14
N TRP A 78 -2.31 17.44 4.82
CA TRP A 78 -1.34 16.92 3.87
C TRP A 78 0.07 17.50 4.11
N TRP A 79 0.17 18.82 4.22
CA TRP A 79 1.45 19.49 4.44
C TRP A 79 2.09 19.07 5.78
N GLN A 80 1.31 19.02 6.87
CA GLN A 80 1.81 18.70 8.21
C GLN A 80 2.13 17.22 8.38
N ASP A 81 1.17 16.36 8.05
CA ASP A 81 1.18 14.95 8.43
C ASP A 81 1.52 14.02 7.25
N GLY A 82 1.43 14.50 6.00
CA GLY A 82 1.57 13.67 4.79
C GLY A 82 0.34 12.79 4.53
N ALA A 83 -0.76 13.08 5.23
CA ALA A 83 -1.98 12.31 5.21
C ALA A 83 -3.21 13.21 5.40
N VAL A 84 -4.34 12.82 4.80
CA VAL A 84 -5.65 13.46 4.96
C VAL A 84 -6.68 12.39 5.28
N GLU A 85 -7.41 12.56 6.38
CA GLU A 85 -8.56 11.71 6.72
C GLU A 85 -9.87 12.44 6.44
N LEU A 86 -10.73 11.85 5.62
CA LEU A 86 -12.06 12.35 5.29
C LEU A 86 -13.11 11.42 5.92
N LYS A 87 -13.92 11.94 6.84
CA LYS A 87 -14.91 11.15 7.60
C LYS A 87 -16.26 11.13 6.90
N GLY A 88 -16.86 9.94 6.77
CA GLY A 88 -18.16 9.73 6.12
C GLY A 88 -18.23 10.33 4.71
N PHE A 89 -17.11 10.29 3.98
CA PHE A 89 -16.93 11.08 2.76
C PHE A 89 -17.58 10.42 1.54
N LEU A 90 -17.52 9.10 1.46
CA LEU A 90 -18.06 8.36 0.33
C LEU A 90 -19.55 8.03 0.54
N PRO A 91 -20.39 8.23 -0.49
CA PRO A 91 -21.78 7.78 -0.50
C PRO A 91 -21.92 6.28 -0.26
N ASP A 92 -22.87 5.89 0.59
CA ASP A 92 -23.12 4.48 0.93
C ASP A 92 -23.48 3.62 -0.29
N ASP A 93 -24.21 4.16 -1.25
CA ASP A 93 -24.61 3.46 -2.48
C ASP A 93 -23.41 3.10 -3.37
N LEU A 94 -22.42 3.99 -3.48
CA LEU A 94 -21.16 3.69 -4.17
C LEU A 94 -20.36 2.60 -3.46
N VAL A 95 -20.25 2.70 -2.13
CA VAL A 95 -19.55 1.70 -1.31
C VAL A 95 -20.24 0.34 -1.44
N ASP A 96 -21.57 0.30 -1.30
CA ASP A 96 -22.34 -0.94 -1.34
C ASP A 96 -22.34 -1.60 -2.72
N ALA A 97 -22.38 -0.82 -3.80
CA ALA A 97 -22.27 -1.34 -5.15
C ALA A 97 -20.94 -2.09 -5.37
N TYR A 98 -19.82 -1.51 -4.93
CA TYR A 98 -18.52 -2.18 -5.02
C TYR A 98 -18.42 -3.39 -4.09
N VAL A 99 -18.88 -3.26 -2.84
CA VAL A 99 -18.87 -4.36 -1.86
C VAL A 99 -19.70 -5.55 -2.35
N ALA A 100 -20.83 -5.32 -3.02
CA ALA A 100 -21.65 -6.39 -3.59
C ALA A 100 -20.92 -7.21 -4.65
N GLU A 101 -20.09 -6.58 -5.48
CA GLU A 101 -19.25 -7.28 -6.46
C GLU A 101 -18.06 -7.97 -5.77
N ARG A 102 -17.37 -7.27 -4.88
CA ARG A 102 -16.17 -7.77 -4.21
C ARG A 102 -16.46 -8.94 -3.25
N SER A 103 -17.65 -8.98 -2.63
CA SER A 103 -18.06 -10.05 -1.71
C SER A 103 -18.19 -11.43 -2.38
N LYS A 104 -18.19 -11.49 -3.71
CA LYS A 104 -18.25 -12.74 -4.48
C LYS A 104 -16.91 -13.49 -4.52
N LEU A 105 -15.84 -12.84 -4.08
CA LEU A 105 -14.48 -13.39 -4.07
C LEU A 105 -14.04 -13.76 -2.65
N ASP A 106 -12.92 -14.48 -2.56
CA ASP A 106 -12.31 -14.78 -1.27
C ASP A 106 -11.68 -13.54 -0.60
N HIS A 107 -10.98 -13.74 0.51
CA HIS A 107 -10.35 -12.67 1.26
C HIS A 107 -9.20 -11.96 0.52
N LEU A 108 -8.62 -12.57 -0.52
CA LEU A 108 -7.54 -11.98 -1.33
C LEU A 108 -8.09 -11.07 -2.44
N GLY A 109 -9.26 -11.42 -3.00
CA GLY A 109 -9.89 -10.63 -4.05
C GLY A 109 -9.25 -10.85 -5.41
N TRP A 110 -9.24 -9.81 -6.25
CA TRP A 110 -8.56 -9.88 -7.53
C TRP A 110 -7.05 -9.83 -7.32
N LEU A 111 -6.33 -10.81 -7.88
CA LEU A 111 -4.86 -10.90 -7.77
C LEU A 111 -4.13 -9.97 -8.76
N GLN A 112 -4.79 -9.58 -9.85
CA GLN A 112 -4.22 -8.60 -10.78
C GLN A 112 -4.22 -7.19 -10.15
N PRO A 113 -3.22 -6.34 -10.45
CA PRO A 113 -3.13 -4.99 -9.88
C PRO A 113 -4.12 -3.99 -10.48
N THR A 114 -4.77 -4.34 -11.59
CA THR A 114 -5.64 -3.42 -12.35
C THR A 114 -7.06 -3.97 -12.55
N PRO A 115 -7.75 -4.47 -11.50
CA PRO A 115 -9.12 -5.00 -11.63
C PRO A 115 -10.11 -3.91 -12.03
N TYR A 116 -9.79 -2.65 -11.75
CA TYR A 116 -10.55 -1.48 -12.19
C TYR A 116 -10.73 -1.42 -13.71
N LEU A 117 -9.97 -2.14 -14.53
CA LEU A 117 -10.22 -2.20 -15.98
C LEU A 117 -11.53 -2.93 -16.32
N HIS A 118 -12.03 -3.80 -15.45
CA HIS A 118 -13.15 -4.70 -15.72
C HIS A 118 -14.30 -4.58 -14.73
N VAL A 119 -14.09 -3.88 -13.62
CA VAL A 119 -15.05 -3.73 -12.52
C VAL A 119 -15.55 -2.27 -12.51
N PRO A 120 -16.73 -1.96 -13.08
CA PRO A 120 -17.27 -0.60 -13.12
C PRO A 120 -17.46 0.00 -11.73
N SER A 121 -18.07 -0.74 -10.80
CA SER A 121 -18.31 -0.28 -9.43
C SER A 121 -17.03 0.16 -8.71
N LEU A 122 -15.91 -0.52 -8.97
CA LEU A 122 -14.59 -0.14 -8.46
C LEU A 122 -14.15 1.21 -9.04
N ARG A 123 -14.31 1.41 -10.36
CA ARG A 123 -13.99 2.68 -11.02
C ARG A 123 -14.84 3.82 -10.47
N ASP A 124 -16.14 3.61 -10.33
CA ASP A 124 -17.08 4.61 -9.84
C ASP A 124 -16.69 5.06 -8.42
N LEU A 125 -16.32 4.11 -7.55
CA LEU A 125 -15.85 4.39 -6.20
C LEU A 125 -14.47 5.06 -6.18
N ALA A 126 -13.50 4.54 -6.94
CA ALA A 126 -12.12 5.02 -6.96
C ALA A 126 -11.95 6.38 -7.66
N MET A 127 -12.87 6.74 -8.56
CA MET A 127 -12.86 8.01 -9.28
C MET A 127 -14.07 8.88 -8.91
N TYR A 128 -14.61 8.70 -7.70
CA TYR A 128 -15.66 9.56 -7.17
C TYR A 128 -15.25 11.03 -7.29
N PRO A 129 -16.01 11.90 -7.99
CA PRO A 129 -15.49 13.21 -8.39
C PRO A 129 -15.04 14.12 -7.24
N PRO A 130 -15.75 14.17 -6.08
CA PRO A 130 -15.24 14.88 -4.91
C PRO A 130 -13.90 14.34 -4.38
N LEU A 131 -13.66 13.03 -4.42
CA LEU A 131 -12.37 12.45 -4.02
C LEU A 131 -11.26 12.90 -4.97
N MET A 132 -11.53 12.83 -6.28
CA MET A 132 -10.57 13.28 -7.30
C MET A 132 -10.24 14.77 -7.15
N ALA A 133 -11.23 15.61 -6.86
CA ALA A 133 -11.03 17.04 -6.63
C ALA A 133 -10.16 17.33 -5.39
N VAL A 134 -10.35 16.58 -4.30
CA VAL A 134 -9.46 16.69 -3.12
C VAL A 134 -8.03 16.32 -3.52
N MET A 135 -7.81 15.16 -4.13
CA MET A 135 -6.45 14.74 -4.52
C MET A 135 -5.78 15.72 -5.49
N GLU A 136 -6.53 16.25 -6.47
CA GLU A 136 -6.03 17.27 -7.40
C GLU A 136 -5.64 18.57 -6.65
N SER A 137 -6.38 18.97 -5.62
CA SER A 137 -6.02 20.13 -4.79
C SER A 137 -4.75 19.91 -3.94
N LEU A 138 -4.39 18.66 -3.65
CA LEU A 138 -3.19 18.31 -2.89
C LEU A 138 -1.95 18.26 -3.80
N ILE A 139 -2.09 17.64 -4.98
CA ILE A 139 -0.98 17.45 -5.94
C ILE A 139 -0.84 18.62 -6.92
N SER A 140 -1.86 19.47 -7.04
CA SER A 140 -1.94 20.60 -8.00
C SER A 140 -1.93 20.18 -9.48
N GLU A 141 -2.35 18.96 -9.77
CA GLU A 141 -2.49 18.42 -11.12
C GLU A 141 -3.56 17.31 -11.13
N PRO A 142 -4.31 17.13 -12.24
CA PRO A 142 -5.16 15.96 -12.41
C PRO A 142 -4.40 14.65 -12.22
N LEU A 143 -5.05 13.69 -11.55
CA LEU A 143 -4.47 12.39 -11.28
C LEU A 143 -5.10 11.27 -12.09
N MET A 144 -4.32 10.21 -12.29
CA MET A 144 -4.73 9.00 -12.97
C MET A 144 -4.61 7.77 -12.08
N LEU A 145 -5.70 7.02 -11.95
CA LEU A 145 -5.73 5.71 -11.30
C LEU A 145 -4.89 4.70 -12.12
N HIS A 146 -3.96 4.02 -11.47
CA HIS A 146 -3.14 3.01 -12.16
C HIS A 146 -2.94 1.71 -11.39
N LEU A 147 -3.42 1.61 -10.15
CA LEU A 147 -3.35 0.38 -9.37
C LEU A 147 -4.49 0.35 -8.34
N ALA A 148 -5.09 -0.82 -8.14
CA ALA A 148 -6.09 -1.06 -7.11
C ALA A 148 -5.85 -2.41 -6.42
N LEU A 149 -5.69 -2.39 -5.10
CA LEU A 149 -5.56 -3.59 -4.27
C LEU A 149 -6.90 -3.83 -3.56
N THR A 150 -7.39 -5.06 -3.68
CA THR A 150 -8.75 -5.41 -3.28
C THR A 150 -8.80 -6.44 -2.15
N GLY A 151 -7.66 -6.74 -1.51
CA GLY A 151 -7.60 -7.65 -0.37
C GLY A 151 -8.35 -7.12 0.85
N TRP A 152 -9.03 -8.01 1.56
CA TRP A 152 -9.78 -7.68 2.78
C TRP A 152 -9.11 -8.20 4.05
N ILE A 153 -7.85 -8.61 3.99
CA ILE A 153 -7.03 -8.94 5.16
C ILE A 153 -5.72 -8.17 5.07
N SER A 154 -5.10 -7.91 6.22
CA SER A 154 -3.78 -7.29 6.24
C SER A 154 -2.75 -8.18 5.55
N THR A 155 -1.93 -7.57 4.68
CA THR A 155 -0.76 -8.21 4.09
C THR A 155 0.43 -8.26 5.05
N ALA A 156 0.34 -7.57 6.20
CA ALA A 156 1.45 -7.35 7.13
C ALA A 156 2.70 -6.76 6.44
N ARG A 157 2.51 -5.97 5.36
CA ARG A 157 3.60 -5.32 4.64
C ARG A 157 4.35 -4.41 5.61
N ALA A 158 5.68 -4.54 5.67
CA ALA A 158 6.55 -3.79 6.58
C ALA A 158 6.52 -2.27 6.30
N TRP A 159 7.19 -1.47 7.14
CA TRP A 159 7.34 -0.04 6.92
C TRP A 159 7.99 0.25 5.55
N HIS A 160 7.39 1.15 4.78
CA HIS A 160 7.89 1.56 3.48
C HIS A 160 7.37 2.94 3.06
N GLN A 161 8.04 3.51 2.07
CA GLN A 161 7.48 4.55 1.19
C GLN A 161 6.98 3.88 -0.09
N ASP A 162 5.99 4.46 -0.77
CA ASP A 162 5.53 3.94 -2.06
C ASP A 162 6.34 4.46 -3.24
N ASP A 163 6.93 5.66 -3.13
CA ASP A 163 7.55 6.34 -4.27
C ASP A 163 8.70 5.54 -4.90
N TYR A 164 9.53 4.86 -4.11
CA TYR A 164 10.67 4.07 -4.62
C TYR A 164 10.26 2.87 -5.48
N LEU A 165 8.99 2.46 -5.45
CA LEU A 165 8.45 1.44 -6.34
C LEU A 165 8.09 1.99 -7.73
N ASN A 166 8.02 3.31 -7.86
CA ASN A 166 7.71 4.00 -9.10
C ASN A 166 9.00 4.35 -9.86
N PRO A 167 8.90 4.65 -11.17
CA PRO A 167 10.01 5.24 -11.91
C PRO A 167 10.52 6.55 -11.26
N PRO A 168 11.83 6.83 -11.33
CA PRO A 168 12.43 8.02 -10.74
C PRO A 168 11.73 9.35 -11.09
N HIS A 169 11.15 9.46 -12.29
CA HIS A 169 10.48 10.66 -12.78
C HIS A 169 9.11 10.95 -12.14
N VAL A 170 8.57 10.04 -11.32
CA VAL A 170 7.31 10.28 -10.59
C VAL A 170 7.52 11.25 -9.43
N ALA A 171 8.62 11.12 -8.69
CA ALA A 171 9.13 12.13 -7.74
C ALA A 171 8.05 12.79 -6.85
N SER A 172 7.29 12.00 -6.09
CA SER A 172 6.19 12.45 -5.22
C SER A 172 4.96 13.06 -5.91
N TRP A 173 4.89 13.09 -7.25
CA TRP A 173 3.64 13.33 -8.00
C TRP A 173 2.72 12.11 -7.97
N TYR A 174 2.45 11.64 -6.76
CA TYR A 174 1.82 10.39 -6.45
C TYR A 174 1.07 10.49 -5.13
N THR A 175 -0.10 9.88 -5.09
CA THR A 175 -0.87 9.68 -3.86
C THR A 175 -1.58 8.35 -3.92
N ALA A 176 -1.88 7.81 -2.75
CA ALA A 176 -2.72 6.64 -2.65
C ALA A 176 -3.84 6.87 -1.65
N VAL A 177 -4.87 6.02 -1.75
CA VAL A 177 -6.13 6.18 -1.04
C VAL A 177 -6.55 4.85 -0.44
N TRP A 178 -6.96 4.91 0.83
CA TRP A 178 -7.43 3.78 1.61
C TRP A 178 -8.88 4.07 1.94
N ILE A 179 -9.78 3.24 1.42
CA ILE A 179 -11.22 3.41 1.58
C ILE A 179 -11.72 2.37 2.58
N ALA A 180 -12.34 2.82 3.66
CA ALA A 180 -13.05 1.97 4.61
C ALA A 180 -14.40 1.52 4.02
N LEU A 181 -14.50 0.23 3.67
CA LEU A 181 -15.75 -0.35 3.15
C LEU A 181 -16.66 -0.89 4.26
N ASP A 182 -16.14 -0.92 5.48
CA ASP A 182 -16.79 -1.36 6.71
C ASP A 182 -16.03 -0.75 7.90
N ASP A 183 -16.50 -0.99 9.12
CA ASP A 183 -15.82 -0.56 10.34
C ASP A 183 -14.50 -1.31 10.55
N ILE A 184 -13.40 -0.56 10.69
CA ILE A 184 -12.06 -1.12 10.80
C ILE A 184 -11.72 -1.43 12.26
N HIS A 185 -11.56 -2.71 12.54
CA HIS A 185 -11.23 -3.18 13.89
C HIS A 185 -9.73 -3.06 14.17
N PRO A 186 -9.31 -2.62 15.38
CA PRO A 186 -7.90 -2.50 15.74
C PRO A 186 -7.12 -3.82 15.65
N ASP A 187 -7.79 -4.97 15.80
CA ASP A 187 -7.16 -6.29 15.72
C ASP A 187 -7.06 -6.86 14.30
N SER A 188 -7.64 -6.20 13.30
CA SER A 188 -7.65 -6.65 11.90
C SER A 188 -6.34 -6.36 11.15
N GLY A 189 -5.36 -5.76 11.85
CA GLY A 189 -4.13 -5.24 11.27
C GLY A 189 -4.40 -3.95 10.50
N PRO A 190 -4.80 -2.84 11.17
CA PRO A 190 -5.12 -1.55 10.54
C PRO A 190 -3.94 -0.93 9.77
N PHE A 191 -4.24 0.07 8.94
CA PHE A 191 -3.21 0.84 8.25
C PHE A 191 -2.52 1.71 9.29
N GLU A 192 -1.19 1.72 9.28
CA GLU A 192 -0.38 2.51 10.20
C GLU A 192 0.57 3.42 9.44
N TYR A 193 0.78 4.61 9.97
CA TYR A 193 1.68 5.60 9.40
C TYR A 193 2.36 6.45 10.47
N LEU A 194 3.45 7.11 10.09
CA LEU A 194 4.14 8.08 10.94
C LEU A 194 3.87 9.50 10.41
N PRO A 195 3.00 10.29 11.04
CA PRO A 195 2.71 11.66 10.61
C PRO A 195 4.00 12.49 10.49
N GLY A 196 4.16 13.18 9.36
CA GLY A 196 5.32 14.03 9.08
C GLY A 196 6.55 13.31 8.49
N SER A 197 6.53 11.97 8.42
CA SER A 197 7.61 11.19 7.81
C SER A 197 7.73 11.35 6.30
N HIS A 198 6.71 11.91 5.63
CA HIS A 198 6.78 12.26 4.20
C HIS A 198 7.85 13.33 3.90
N ARG A 199 8.35 14.02 4.92
CA ARG A 199 9.44 15.00 4.83
C ARG A 199 10.84 14.40 4.96
N TRP A 200 10.95 13.10 5.21
CA TRP A 200 12.23 12.40 5.18
C TRP A 200 12.79 12.37 3.76
N PRO A 201 14.10 12.10 3.58
CA PRO A 201 14.64 11.76 2.27
C PRO A 201 13.78 10.69 1.58
N LEU A 202 13.63 10.84 0.28
CA LEU A 202 12.82 9.95 -0.55
C LEU A 202 13.64 8.72 -0.89
N LEU A 203 13.17 7.52 -0.57
CA LEU A 203 13.75 6.29 -1.09
C LEU A 203 13.68 6.32 -2.62
N ARG A 204 14.80 6.02 -3.29
CA ARG A 204 14.90 6.15 -4.75
C ARG A 204 15.09 4.78 -5.40
N ARG A 205 14.28 4.50 -6.43
CA ARG A 205 14.30 3.22 -7.13
C ARG A 205 15.69 2.88 -7.67
N ASP A 206 16.28 3.81 -8.40
CA ASP A 206 17.60 3.69 -9.01
C ASP A 206 18.71 3.48 -7.98
N VAL A 207 18.68 4.23 -6.86
CA VAL A 207 19.62 4.06 -5.75
C VAL A 207 19.48 2.68 -5.10
N VAL A 208 18.25 2.28 -4.75
CA VAL A 208 17.97 0.96 -4.16
C VAL A 208 18.44 -0.17 -5.09
N MET A 209 18.22 -0.02 -6.40
CA MET A 209 18.63 -1.02 -7.39
C MET A 209 20.15 -1.15 -7.53
N THR A 210 20.95 -0.14 -7.18
CA THR A 210 22.43 -0.26 -7.17
C THR A 210 22.96 -1.26 -6.13
N HIS A 211 22.15 -1.61 -5.13
CA HIS A 211 22.49 -2.59 -4.09
C HIS A 211 22.07 -4.03 -4.45
N LEU A 212 21.49 -4.24 -5.63
CA LEU A 212 21.12 -5.55 -6.15
C LEU A 212 22.24 -6.11 -7.03
N THR A 213 22.31 -7.44 -7.12
CA THR A 213 23.23 -8.09 -8.07
C THR A 213 22.66 -8.07 -9.49
N ASP A 214 23.54 -8.20 -10.49
CA ASP A 214 23.11 -8.32 -11.90
C ASP A 214 22.12 -9.48 -12.12
N GLU A 215 22.32 -10.60 -11.41
CA GLU A 215 21.40 -11.74 -11.45
C GLU A 215 20.01 -11.35 -10.94
N GLU A 216 19.94 -10.64 -9.80
CA GLU A 216 18.69 -10.19 -9.20
C GLU A 216 17.95 -9.21 -10.10
N LEU A 217 18.65 -8.31 -10.78
CA LEU A 217 18.09 -7.33 -11.70
C LEU A 217 17.53 -7.96 -12.99
N GLN A 218 18.12 -9.07 -13.44
CA GLN A 218 17.71 -9.75 -14.68
C GLN A 218 16.66 -10.84 -14.45
N ARG A 219 16.46 -11.28 -13.20
CA ARG A 219 15.58 -12.41 -12.87
C ARG A 219 14.11 -12.10 -13.12
N LYS A 220 13.48 -12.85 -14.02
CA LYS A 220 12.03 -12.74 -14.31
C LYS A 220 11.24 -13.84 -13.62
N GLU A 221 10.13 -13.49 -12.97
CA GLU A 221 9.19 -14.47 -12.45
C GLU A 221 8.56 -15.26 -13.61
N LYS A 222 8.48 -16.59 -13.45
CA LYS A 222 8.01 -17.48 -14.52
C LYS A 222 6.58 -17.22 -14.97
N LEU A 223 5.73 -16.75 -14.06
CA LEU A 223 4.29 -16.56 -14.30
C LEU A 223 4.00 -15.19 -14.92
N THR A 224 4.69 -14.14 -14.46
CA THR A 224 4.39 -12.76 -14.86
C THR A 224 5.36 -12.23 -15.91
N GLY A 225 6.53 -12.86 -16.08
CA GLY A 225 7.61 -12.35 -16.93
C GLY A 225 8.25 -11.06 -16.42
N HIS A 226 7.79 -10.53 -15.27
CA HIS A 226 8.30 -9.33 -14.64
C HIS A 226 9.39 -9.65 -13.63
N ASN A 227 10.27 -8.69 -13.41
CA ASN A 227 11.29 -8.76 -12.39
C ASN A 227 10.73 -8.20 -11.08
N SER A 228 10.83 -8.98 -10.01
CA SER A 228 10.37 -8.60 -8.66
C SER A 228 11.55 -8.13 -7.80
N TRP A 229 12.33 -7.18 -8.31
CA TRP A 229 13.50 -6.63 -7.62
C TRP A 229 13.18 -6.15 -6.21
N GLU A 230 11.97 -5.62 -6.00
CA GLU A 230 11.50 -5.11 -4.72
C GLU A 230 11.55 -6.18 -3.63
N ARG A 231 11.22 -7.44 -3.96
CA ARG A 231 11.27 -8.57 -3.01
C ARG A 231 12.70 -8.93 -2.63
N TYR A 232 13.65 -8.74 -3.54
CA TYR A 232 15.07 -8.95 -3.23
C TYR A 232 15.61 -7.78 -2.39
N ALA A 233 15.18 -6.55 -2.69
CA ALA A 233 15.60 -5.34 -2.01
C ALA A 233 15.15 -5.29 -0.54
N GLU A 234 13.99 -5.88 -0.21
CA GLU A 234 13.47 -5.96 1.17
C GLU A 234 14.50 -6.45 2.19
N ARG A 235 15.45 -7.32 1.81
CA ARG A 235 16.50 -7.84 2.70
C ARG A 235 17.38 -6.74 3.31
N PHE A 236 17.50 -5.59 2.65
CA PHE A 236 18.30 -4.46 3.12
C PHE A 236 17.49 -3.18 3.28
N VAL A 237 16.43 -2.98 2.49
CA VAL A 237 15.52 -1.84 2.64
C VAL A 237 14.77 -1.91 3.96
N THR A 238 14.13 -3.05 4.26
CA THR A 238 13.34 -3.21 5.49
C THR A 238 14.14 -2.91 6.76
N PRO A 239 15.32 -3.52 7.00
CA PRO A 239 16.08 -3.21 8.20
C PRO A 239 16.63 -1.78 8.24
N ALA A 240 16.90 -1.15 7.08
CA ALA A 240 17.29 0.26 7.01
C ALA A 240 16.14 1.19 7.43
N VAL A 241 14.93 0.92 6.90
CA VAL A 241 13.71 1.64 7.23
C VAL A 241 13.32 1.44 8.69
N ASP A 242 13.35 0.21 9.20
CA ASP A 242 12.99 -0.10 10.58
C ASP A 242 13.89 0.66 11.58
N ARG A 243 15.20 0.75 11.31
CA ARG A 243 16.13 1.57 12.11
C ARG A 243 15.75 3.04 12.06
N LYS A 244 15.51 3.60 10.86
CA LYS A 244 15.12 5.00 10.69
C LYS A 244 13.83 5.32 11.47
N VAL A 245 12.84 4.43 11.39
CA VAL A 245 11.58 4.54 12.13
C VAL A 245 11.85 4.55 13.64
N ALA A 246 12.63 3.59 14.15
CA ALA A 246 12.96 3.49 15.56
C ALA A 246 13.73 4.72 16.09
N GLU A 247 14.64 5.27 15.29
CA GLU A 247 15.45 6.45 15.63
C GLU A 247 14.64 7.76 15.59
N SER A 248 13.57 7.81 14.79
CA SER A 248 12.82 9.05 14.55
C SER A 248 12.06 9.58 15.77
N GLY A 249 11.63 8.70 16.67
CA GLY A 249 10.73 9.04 17.77
C GLY A 249 9.35 9.55 17.35
N LEU A 250 8.98 9.48 16.06
CA LEU A 250 7.66 9.88 15.59
C LEU A 250 6.59 8.90 16.10
N PRO A 251 5.39 9.39 16.48
CA PRO A 251 4.33 8.52 16.93
C PRO A 251 3.75 7.71 15.75
N ILE A 252 3.39 6.46 16.03
CA ILE A 252 2.62 5.63 15.09
C ILE A 252 1.14 5.98 15.24
N ARG A 253 0.48 6.32 14.12
CA ARG A 253 -0.98 6.49 14.06
C ARG A 253 -1.61 5.33 13.30
N GLN A 254 -2.73 4.83 13.83
CA GLN A 254 -3.56 3.82 13.18
C GLN A 254 -4.77 4.48 12.53
N PHE A 255 -5.11 4.07 11.31
CA PHE A 255 -6.36 4.43 10.67
C PHE A 255 -7.45 3.40 11.00
N LEU A 256 -8.36 3.78 11.90
CA LEU A 256 -9.53 2.99 12.32
C LEU A 256 -10.81 3.57 11.71
N GLY A 257 -10.85 3.62 10.37
CA GLY A 257 -11.97 4.19 9.62
C GLY A 257 -13.31 3.51 9.88
N LYS A 258 -14.39 4.28 9.76
CA LYS A 258 -15.77 3.81 9.64
C LYS A 258 -16.15 3.64 8.18
N LYS A 259 -17.20 2.86 7.88
CA LYS A 259 -17.69 2.74 6.50
C LYS A 259 -17.83 4.12 5.84
N GLY A 260 -17.24 4.28 4.66
CA GLY A 260 -17.24 5.53 3.90
C GLY A 260 -16.12 6.52 4.27
N ASP A 261 -15.35 6.27 5.32
CA ASP A 261 -14.15 7.04 5.63
C ASP A 261 -13.04 6.77 4.59
N VAL A 262 -12.24 7.81 4.35
CA VAL A 262 -11.12 7.77 3.41
C VAL A 262 -9.85 8.28 4.10
N LEU A 263 -8.74 7.59 3.87
CA LEU A 263 -7.39 8.09 4.15
C LEU A 263 -6.67 8.29 2.82
N ILE A 264 -6.23 9.52 2.54
CA ILE A 264 -5.36 9.85 1.42
C ILE A 264 -3.94 10.01 1.98
N TRP A 265 -2.92 9.42 1.36
CA TRP A 265 -1.54 9.53 1.84
C TRP A 265 -0.52 9.80 0.74
N HIS A 266 0.52 10.54 1.14
CA HIS A 266 1.65 10.94 0.32
C HIS A 266 2.56 9.75 -0.03
N GLY A 267 3.10 9.69 -1.25
CA GLY A 267 3.97 8.59 -1.70
C GLY A 267 5.24 8.38 -0.85
N ALA A 268 5.77 9.46 -0.27
CA ALA A 268 6.89 9.45 0.67
C ALA A 268 6.50 9.20 2.15
N LEU A 269 5.20 9.12 2.49
CA LEU A 269 4.79 8.87 3.87
C LEU A 269 5.24 7.47 4.28
N MET A 270 5.91 7.35 5.42
CA MET A 270 6.26 6.06 5.98
C MET A 270 5.01 5.39 6.53
N HIS A 271 4.66 4.23 5.96
CA HIS A 271 3.43 3.53 6.30
C HIS A 271 3.58 2.01 6.20
N ARG A 272 2.61 1.29 6.78
CA ARG A 272 2.55 -0.18 6.78
C ARG A 272 1.12 -0.71 6.93
N GLY A 273 0.92 -1.98 6.59
CA GLY A 273 -0.21 -2.74 7.11
C GLY A 273 0.23 -3.46 8.38
N SER A 274 -0.36 -3.15 9.54
CA SER A 274 0.07 -3.82 10.77
C SER A 274 -0.31 -5.30 10.76
N VAL A 275 0.39 -6.08 11.58
CA VAL A 275 0.07 -7.50 11.76
C VAL A 275 -1.30 -7.60 12.44
N ALA A 276 -2.20 -8.39 11.87
CA ALA A 276 -3.49 -8.66 12.51
C ALA A 276 -3.29 -9.48 13.78
N ASN A 277 -3.84 -8.99 14.91
CA ASN A 277 -3.85 -9.72 16.17
C ASN A 277 -4.75 -10.96 16.08
N VAL A 278 -5.83 -10.86 15.30
CA VAL A 278 -6.70 -12.00 14.96
C VAL A 278 -6.40 -12.43 13.53
N PRO A 279 -5.83 -13.63 13.32
CA PRO A 279 -5.48 -14.11 11.98
C PRO A 279 -6.69 -14.11 11.04
N LEU A 280 -6.47 -13.60 9.82
CA LEU A 280 -7.48 -13.51 8.75
C LEU A 280 -8.73 -12.68 9.13
N MET A 281 -8.70 -11.90 10.21
CA MET A 281 -9.81 -10.99 10.53
C MET A 281 -10.00 -9.99 9.38
N PRO A 282 -11.22 -9.90 8.83
CA PRO A 282 -11.46 -8.99 7.72
C PRO A 282 -11.26 -7.54 8.14
N ARG A 283 -10.66 -6.78 7.22
CA ARG A 283 -10.54 -5.33 7.19
C ARG A 283 -11.00 -4.90 5.82
N LYS A 284 -12.33 -4.80 5.62
CA LYS A 284 -12.88 -4.56 4.28
C LYS A 284 -12.44 -3.18 3.81
N SER A 285 -11.61 -3.18 2.78
CA SER A 285 -10.99 -1.97 2.25
C SER A 285 -10.80 -2.05 0.76
N LEU A 286 -10.73 -0.89 0.13
CA LEU A 286 -10.20 -0.71 -1.21
C LEU A 286 -8.99 0.21 -1.09
N ILE A 287 -7.86 -0.21 -1.67
CA ILE A 287 -6.67 0.62 -1.78
C ILE A 287 -6.47 0.97 -3.24
N THR A 288 -6.29 2.25 -3.55
CA THR A 288 -6.09 2.74 -4.91
C THR A 288 -4.90 3.69 -4.97
N HIS A 289 -4.20 3.68 -6.10
CA HIS A 289 -2.98 4.47 -6.27
C HIS A 289 -3.04 5.29 -7.56
N TYR A 290 -2.56 6.51 -7.45
CA TYR A 290 -2.70 7.54 -8.45
C TYR A 290 -1.39 8.28 -8.64
N SER A 291 -1.13 8.73 -9.87
CA SER A 291 -0.02 9.62 -10.20
C SER A 291 -0.53 10.82 -10.99
N GLY A 292 0.20 11.93 -10.95
CA GLY A 292 -0.04 13.07 -11.85
C GLY A 292 0.02 12.63 -13.31
N ILE A 293 -0.96 13.04 -14.11
CA ILE A 293 -1.10 12.65 -15.53
C ILE A 293 0.09 13.01 -16.41
N ASN A 294 0.87 14.04 -16.04
CA ASN A 294 2.03 14.55 -16.77
C ASN A 294 3.34 13.91 -16.28
N HIS A 295 3.30 13.16 -15.17
CA HIS A 295 4.46 12.54 -14.53
C HIS A 295 4.51 11.02 -14.79
N ARG A 296 3.71 10.52 -15.74
CA ARG A 296 3.67 9.10 -16.16
C ARG A 296 3.74 8.92 -17.67
N PRO A 297 4.82 9.37 -18.35
CA PRO A 297 5.00 9.12 -19.78
C PRO A 297 5.01 7.61 -20.12
N ASP A 298 5.37 6.76 -19.16
CA ASP A 298 5.33 5.30 -19.25
C ASP A 298 3.91 4.72 -19.29
N MET A 299 2.89 5.47 -18.88
CA MET A 299 1.48 5.08 -18.88
C MET A 299 0.66 5.93 -19.86
N ALA A 300 1.14 6.07 -21.10
CA ALA A 300 0.53 6.93 -22.12
C ALA A 300 -0.89 6.50 -22.54
N LYS A 301 -1.21 5.19 -22.48
CA LYS A 301 -2.56 4.69 -22.77
C LYS A 301 -3.46 4.93 -21.56
N ARG A 302 -4.45 5.78 -21.74
CA ARG A 302 -5.36 6.21 -20.67
C ARG A 302 -6.78 6.41 -21.19
N LYS A 303 -7.76 6.26 -20.29
CA LYS A 303 -9.18 6.48 -20.60
C LYS A 303 -9.82 7.34 -19.52
N GLN A 304 -10.74 8.22 -19.93
CA GLN A 304 -11.58 8.98 -19.01
C GLN A 304 -12.74 8.12 -18.53
N HIS A 305 -13.05 8.23 -17.25
CA HIS A 305 -14.24 7.64 -16.66
C HIS A 305 -15.44 8.57 -16.85
N GLU A 306 -16.65 8.00 -16.98
CA GLU A 306 -17.88 8.74 -17.28
C GLU A 306 -18.24 9.77 -16.20
N GLY A 307 -17.98 9.45 -14.93
CA GLY A 307 -18.15 10.37 -13.81
C GLY A 307 -17.08 11.44 -13.68
N GLY A 308 -15.99 11.36 -14.45
CA GLY A 308 -14.78 12.17 -14.29
C GLY A 308 -13.59 11.37 -13.77
N GLY A 309 -12.39 11.93 -13.89
CA GLY A 309 -11.14 11.23 -13.59
C GLY A 309 -10.60 10.41 -14.77
N THR A 310 -9.33 9.99 -14.64
CA THR A 310 -8.61 9.24 -15.67
C THR A 310 -8.03 7.95 -15.08
N TYR A 311 -7.95 6.89 -15.87
CA TYR A 311 -7.26 5.66 -15.47
C TYR A 311 -6.35 5.13 -16.57
N ALA A 312 -5.25 4.51 -16.15
CA ALA A 312 -4.25 3.89 -17.03
C ALA A 312 -4.78 2.57 -17.60
N LEU A 313 -4.49 2.33 -18.88
CA LEU A 313 -4.76 1.08 -19.57
C LEU A 313 -3.50 0.24 -19.67
N PHE A 314 -3.63 -1.07 -19.47
CA PHE A 314 -2.54 -2.03 -19.60
C PHE A 314 -2.96 -3.19 -20.50
N ASP A 315 -2.02 -3.65 -21.32
CA ASP A 315 -2.24 -4.78 -22.24
C ASP A 315 -1.92 -6.11 -21.54
N HIS A 316 -2.63 -6.43 -20.45
CA HIS A 316 -2.54 -7.72 -19.77
C HIS A 316 -3.88 -8.47 -19.88
N PRO A 317 -3.87 -9.79 -20.14
CA PRO A 317 -5.11 -10.57 -20.20
C PRO A 317 -5.85 -10.55 -18.86
N PHE A 318 -7.18 -10.47 -18.88
CA PHE A 318 -8.00 -10.56 -17.68
C PHE A 318 -7.84 -11.96 -17.08
N GLY A 319 -7.37 -12.02 -15.83
CA GLY A 319 -7.16 -13.24 -15.06
C GLY A 319 -8.41 -13.67 -14.29
#